data_AF-A0A537YY71-F1
#
_entry.id   AF-A0A537YY71-F1
#
_cell.length_a   1.000
_cell.length_b   1.000
_cell.length_c   1.000
_cell.angle_alpha   90.00
_cell.angle_beta   90.00
_cell.angle_gamma   90.00
#
_symmetry.space_group_name_H-M   'P 1'
#
loop_
_entity.id
_entity.type
_entity.pdbx_description
1 polymer ?
#
loop_
_entity_poly.entity_id
_entity_poly.type
_entity_poly.pdbx_seq_one_letter_code
_entity_poly.pdbx_strand_id
1 'polypeptide(L)'
;MENKRTAAWTIFVVDLASLLVAGSFAWLTRHAVLASGSGWTGSGGFLSGLLFAVSLLPFPIVGLLIALRQPENAIGWLLLAIGFTWYFGEALTGYGTYGVAVARLPLDTWTLAFTDMLWVPPIGLMGTFTLLLFPDGHLPSPRWRWFAWVCGVVLVLASVSILVGAPTMADSGFPNVENPFAIPALEFLQLLIVLFPFCILGSAASLVVRYRRSRGVERDQLKLLAFAAAAVAASYLVILLLSIGSTSGNTPGWLGLAQTLVILSFSLIPLAIGVAILRHGLYEIDLIIRKTARYAVLVVLLLSVVVLVLLLAGLAAVGRSG
;
A
#
# COMPACT_ATOMS: atom_id res chain seq x y z
N MET A 1 -1.00 23.91 -17.05
CA MET A 1 -2.07 23.07 -16.44
C MET A 1 -2.28 21.77 -17.20
N GLU A 2 -2.24 21.79 -18.54
CA GLU A 2 -2.40 20.61 -19.40
C GLU A 2 -1.37 19.49 -19.10
N ASN A 3 -0.08 19.82 -19.00
CA ASN A 3 0.98 18.83 -18.70
C ASN A 3 0.78 18.09 -17.37
N LYS A 4 0.29 18.78 -16.32
CA LYS A 4 0.03 18.17 -15.00
C LYS A 4 -1.14 17.19 -15.06
N ARG A 5 -2.18 17.50 -15.82
CA ARG A 5 -3.31 16.58 -16.02
C ARG A 5 -2.89 15.33 -16.77
N THR A 6 -2.14 15.49 -17.86
CA THR A 6 -1.61 14.36 -18.63
C THR A 6 -0.75 13.47 -17.76
N ALA A 7 0.19 14.04 -16.99
CA ALA A 7 1.03 13.27 -16.09
C ALA A 7 0.23 12.48 -15.02
N ALA A 8 -0.79 13.10 -14.41
CA ALA A 8 -1.64 12.40 -13.44
C ALA A 8 -2.38 11.20 -14.06
N TRP A 9 -2.92 11.37 -15.27
CA TRP A 9 -3.54 10.27 -16.02
C TRP A 9 -2.54 9.20 -16.41
N THR A 10 -1.33 9.57 -16.85
CA THR A 10 -0.27 8.61 -17.20
C THR A 10 0.09 7.74 -16.01
N ILE A 11 0.33 8.33 -14.83
CA ILE A 11 0.64 7.55 -13.61
C ILE A 11 -0.52 6.62 -13.27
N PHE A 12 -1.76 7.12 -13.27
CA PHE A 12 -2.93 6.31 -12.99
C PHE A 12 -3.11 5.13 -13.97
N VAL A 13 -2.87 5.33 -15.26
CA VAL A 13 -2.93 4.27 -16.27
C VAL A 13 -1.81 3.24 -16.04
N VAL A 14 -0.61 3.69 -15.67
CA VAL A 14 0.50 2.81 -15.31
C VAL A 14 0.17 1.99 -14.06
N ASP A 15 -0.49 2.57 -13.06
CA ASP A 15 -0.92 1.86 -11.86
C ASP A 15 -1.93 0.76 -12.20
N LEU A 16 -2.92 1.06 -13.05
CA LEU A 16 -3.90 0.08 -13.51
C LEU A 16 -3.26 -1.02 -14.37
N ALA A 17 -2.34 -0.67 -15.25
CA ALA A 17 -1.61 -1.66 -16.05
C ALA A 17 -0.77 -2.57 -15.15
N SER A 18 -0.07 -2.01 -14.16
CA SER A 18 0.73 -2.75 -13.19
C SER A 18 -0.15 -3.68 -12.35
N LEU A 19 -1.33 -3.24 -11.93
CA LEU A 19 -2.32 -4.07 -11.26
C LEU A 19 -2.76 -5.27 -12.11
N LEU A 20 -3.05 -5.07 -13.40
CA LEU A 20 -3.45 -6.16 -14.30
C LEU A 20 -2.32 -7.17 -14.52
N VAL A 21 -1.08 -6.69 -14.64
CA VAL A 21 0.13 -7.53 -14.75
C VAL A 21 0.32 -8.34 -13.46
N ALA A 22 0.25 -7.69 -12.29
CA ALA A 22 0.34 -8.34 -10.99
C ALA A 22 -0.73 -9.43 -10.84
N GLY A 23 -1.99 -9.13 -11.20
CA GLY A 23 -3.10 -10.09 -11.15
C GLY A 23 -2.89 -11.29 -12.08
N SER A 24 -2.31 -11.07 -13.25
CA SER A 24 -1.98 -12.13 -14.20
C SER A 24 -0.88 -13.05 -13.66
N PHE A 25 0.20 -12.50 -13.09
CA PHE A 25 1.23 -13.31 -12.44
C PHE A 25 0.68 -14.06 -11.23
N ALA A 26 -0.07 -13.40 -10.36
CA ALA A 26 -0.70 -14.03 -9.20
C ALA A 26 -1.63 -15.19 -9.61
N TRP A 27 -2.33 -15.05 -10.74
CA TRP A 27 -3.10 -16.14 -11.31
C TRP A 27 -2.17 -17.26 -11.80
N LEU A 28 -1.14 -16.96 -12.59
CA LEU A 28 -0.22 -17.97 -13.12
C LEU A 28 0.55 -18.73 -12.04
N THR A 29 0.90 -18.09 -10.93
CA THR A 29 1.62 -18.69 -9.80
C THR A 29 0.72 -19.33 -8.74
N ARG A 30 -0.61 -19.26 -8.88
CA ARG A 30 -1.57 -19.76 -7.87
C ARG A 30 -1.42 -21.24 -7.49
N HIS A 31 -0.81 -22.03 -8.36
CA HIS A 31 -0.57 -23.47 -8.16
C HIS A 31 0.86 -23.78 -7.72
N ALA A 32 1.76 -22.78 -7.70
CA ALA A 32 3.09 -22.95 -7.17
C ALA A 32 3.02 -23.11 -5.65
N VAL A 33 3.62 -24.17 -5.12
CA VAL A 33 3.75 -24.37 -3.68
C VAL A 33 4.84 -23.41 -3.17
N LEU A 34 4.44 -22.20 -2.83
CA LEU A 34 5.29 -21.26 -2.11
C LEU A 34 5.33 -21.69 -0.64
N ALA A 35 6.52 -21.69 -0.01
CA ALA A 35 6.56 -21.74 1.44
C ALA A 35 5.80 -20.50 1.95
N SER A 36 5.10 -20.60 3.09
CA SER A 36 4.27 -19.51 3.63
C SER A 36 5.10 -18.22 3.78
N GLY A 37 4.97 -17.31 2.81
CA GLY A 37 5.63 -16.00 2.84
C GLY A 37 5.04 -15.12 3.93
N SER A 38 5.88 -14.32 4.56
CA SER A 38 5.51 -13.34 5.59
C SER A 38 5.06 -11.99 4.99
N GLY A 39 5.13 -11.86 3.66
CA GLY A 39 4.76 -10.63 2.93
C GLY A 39 3.31 -10.17 3.16
N TRP A 40 3.04 -8.91 2.82
CA TRP A 40 1.75 -8.23 3.05
C TRP A 40 0.53 -8.90 2.37
N THR A 41 0.77 -9.70 1.34
CA THR A 41 -0.25 -10.52 0.68
C THR A 41 -0.61 -11.78 1.48
N GLY A 42 0.18 -12.13 2.50
CA GLY A 42 -0.03 -13.25 3.41
C GLY A 42 0.07 -14.62 2.74
N SER A 43 -0.02 -15.68 3.54
CA SER A 43 -0.11 -17.07 3.06
C SER A 43 -1.48 -17.41 2.45
N GLY A 44 -2.34 -16.42 2.17
CA GLY A 44 -3.77 -16.57 1.89
C GLY A 44 -4.13 -16.90 0.43
N GLY A 45 -3.15 -17.16 -0.43
CA GLY A 45 -3.35 -17.48 -1.84
C GLY A 45 -3.96 -16.34 -2.67
N PHE A 46 -4.38 -16.64 -3.91
CA PHE A 46 -4.84 -15.66 -4.90
C PHE A 46 -5.92 -14.68 -4.39
N LEU A 47 -6.87 -15.17 -3.58
CA LEU A 47 -7.96 -14.34 -3.06
C LEU A 47 -7.45 -13.24 -2.11
N SER A 48 -6.49 -13.54 -1.25
CA SER A 48 -5.89 -12.55 -0.34
C SER A 48 -5.11 -11.47 -1.09
N GLY A 49 -4.33 -11.85 -2.11
CA GLY A 49 -3.65 -10.91 -2.99
C GLY A 49 -4.62 -10.02 -3.76
N LEU A 50 -5.75 -10.57 -4.24
CA LEU A 50 -6.79 -9.79 -4.90
C LEU A 50 -7.46 -8.79 -3.95
N LEU A 51 -7.79 -9.21 -2.72
CA LEU A 51 -8.35 -8.32 -1.70
C LEU A 51 -7.36 -7.20 -1.32
N PHE A 52 -6.08 -7.53 -1.18
CA PHE A 52 -5.01 -6.56 -0.96
C PHE A 52 -4.96 -5.54 -2.09
N ALA A 53 -4.90 -6.00 -3.35
CA ALA A 53 -4.84 -5.14 -4.51
C ALA A 53 -6.06 -4.21 -4.64
N VAL A 54 -7.27 -4.72 -4.35
CA VAL A 54 -8.51 -3.93 -4.35
C VAL A 54 -8.53 -2.92 -3.21
N SER A 55 -8.01 -3.26 -2.03
CA SER A 55 -7.97 -2.36 -0.87
C SER A 55 -7.12 -1.12 -1.10
N LEU A 56 -6.12 -1.22 -1.98
CA LEU A 56 -5.21 -0.13 -2.31
C LEU A 56 -5.71 0.75 -3.46
N LEU A 57 -6.76 0.34 -4.20
CA LEU A 57 -7.27 1.11 -5.35
C LEU A 57 -7.70 2.53 -4.99
N PRO A 58 -8.21 2.81 -3.78
CA PRO A 58 -8.51 4.16 -3.36
C PRO A 58 -7.30 5.11 -3.41
N PHE A 59 -6.05 4.64 -3.27
CA PHE A 59 -4.87 5.50 -3.35
C PHE A 59 -4.73 6.20 -4.71
N PRO A 60 -4.55 5.48 -5.84
CA PRO A 60 -4.42 6.15 -7.13
C PRO A 60 -5.72 6.80 -7.60
N ILE A 61 -6.90 6.28 -7.22
CA ILE A 61 -8.19 6.89 -7.58
C ILE A 61 -8.34 8.27 -6.91
N VAL A 62 -8.16 8.34 -5.59
CA VAL A 62 -8.26 9.61 -4.86
C VAL A 62 -7.12 10.54 -5.24
N GLY A 63 -5.90 10.01 -5.42
CA GLY A 63 -4.75 10.76 -5.89
C GLY A 63 -5.00 11.44 -7.24
N LEU A 64 -5.54 10.71 -8.22
CA LEU A 64 -5.95 11.25 -9.51
C LEU A 64 -7.01 12.34 -9.35
N LEU A 65 -8.08 12.09 -8.58
CA LEU A 65 -9.15 13.07 -8.37
C LEU A 65 -8.64 14.37 -7.76
N ILE A 66 -7.73 14.28 -6.79
CA ILE A 66 -7.09 15.45 -6.16
C ILE A 66 -6.15 16.13 -7.16
N ALA A 67 -5.27 15.41 -7.84
CA ALA A 67 -4.32 15.99 -8.81
C ALA A 67 -5.03 16.70 -9.98
N LEU A 68 -6.21 16.22 -10.41
CA LEU A 68 -7.00 16.85 -11.46
C LEU A 68 -7.75 18.11 -11.02
N ARG A 69 -8.10 18.21 -9.72
CA ARG A 69 -8.87 19.34 -9.15
C ARG A 69 -7.98 20.38 -8.48
N GLN A 70 -6.93 19.95 -7.80
CA GLN A 70 -5.95 20.76 -7.08
C GLN A 70 -4.53 20.31 -7.50
N PRO A 71 -4.08 20.65 -8.72
CA PRO A 71 -2.79 20.18 -9.26
C PRO A 71 -1.57 20.69 -8.48
N GLU A 72 -1.73 21.74 -7.68
CA GLU A 72 -0.68 22.26 -6.78
C GLU A 72 -0.64 21.54 -5.43
N ASN A 73 -1.65 20.74 -5.09
CA ASN A 73 -1.67 20.00 -3.83
C ASN A 73 -0.82 18.73 -3.95
N ALA A 74 0.32 18.70 -3.25
CA ALA A 74 1.26 17.58 -3.25
C ALA A 74 0.62 16.24 -2.83
N ILE A 75 -0.48 16.26 -2.08
CA ILE A 75 -1.14 15.05 -1.58
C ILE A 75 -1.70 14.21 -2.72
N GLY A 76 -2.25 14.83 -3.77
CA GLY A 76 -2.76 14.09 -4.94
C GLY A 76 -1.64 13.27 -5.61
N TRP A 77 -0.47 13.88 -5.75
CA TRP A 77 0.71 13.25 -6.32
C TRP A 77 1.31 12.18 -5.40
N LEU A 78 1.29 12.40 -4.08
CA LEU A 78 1.73 11.40 -3.11
C LEU A 78 0.85 10.15 -3.13
N LEU A 79 -0.48 10.31 -3.20
CA LEU A 79 -1.39 9.18 -3.27
C LEU A 79 -1.21 8.39 -4.58
N LEU A 80 -0.95 9.07 -5.70
CA LEU A 80 -0.55 8.42 -6.96
C LEU A 80 0.79 7.67 -6.81
N ALA A 81 1.79 8.29 -6.20
CA ALA A 81 3.10 7.65 -5.97
C ALA A 81 3.01 6.42 -5.04
N ILE A 82 2.15 6.48 -4.02
CA ILE A 82 1.85 5.33 -3.15
C ILE A 82 1.20 4.21 -3.94
N GLY A 83 0.19 4.53 -4.77
CA GLY A 83 -0.44 3.57 -5.68
C GLY A 83 0.58 2.92 -6.61
N PHE A 84 1.36 3.73 -7.32
CA PHE A 84 2.42 3.28 -8.21
C PHE A 84 3.39 2.32 -7.52
N THR A 85 3.91 2.70 -6.36
CA THR A 85 4.93 1.87 -5.69
C THR A 85 4.36 0.52 -5.25
N TRP A 86 3.11 0.48 -4.80
CA TRP A 86 2.43 -0.78 -4.49
C TRP A 86 2.19 -1.63 -5.75
N TYR A 87 1.51 -1.10 -6.76
CA TYR A 87 1.11 -1.89 -7.92
C TYR A 87 2.28 -2.30 -8.80
N PHE A 88 3.24 -1.40 -9.01
CA PHE A 88 4.46 -1.70 -9.73
C PHE A 88 5.31 -2.72 -8.96
N GLY A 89 5.40 -2.58 -7.64
CA GLY A 89 6.07 -3.56 -6.77
C GLY A 89 5.44 -4.95 -6.89
N GLU A 90 4.12 -5.05 -6.80
CA GLU A 90 3.40 -6.33 -6.97
C GLU A 90 3.57 -6.94 -8.37
N ALA A 91 3.63 -6.12 -9.42
CA ALA A 91 3.91 -6.61 -10.77
C ALA A 91 5.30 -7.23 -10.88
N LEU A 92 6.32 -6.58 -10.30
CA LEU A 92 7.69 -7.09 -10.24
C LEU A 92 7.82 -8.33 -9.35
N THR A 93 7.14 -8.34 -8.20
CA THR A 93 7.09 -9.51 -7.31
C THR A 93 6.47 -10.70 -8.05
N GLY A 94 5.40 -10.47 -8.80
CA GLY A 94 4.77 -11.48 -9.65
C GLY A 94 5.73 -12.04 -10.71
N TYR A 95 6.48 -11.17 -11.40
CA TYR A 95 7.50 -11.58 -12.36
C TYR A 95 8.60 -12.43 -11.71
N GLY A 96 9.18 -11.97 -10.60
CA GLY A 96 10.25 -12.68 -9.88
C GLY A 96 9.77 -14.02 -9.33
N THR A 97 8.58 -14.05 -8.72
CA THR A 97 7.96 -15.28 -8.19
C THR A 97 7.68 -16.28 -9.30
N TYR A 98 7.12 -15.84 -10.43
CA TYR A 98 6.89 -16.71 -11.58
C TYR A 98 8.21 -17.24 -12.16
N GLY A 99 9.22 -16.38 -12.20
CA GLY A 99 10.60 -16.70 -12.58
C GLY A 99 11.23 -17.83 -11.76
N VAL A 100 11.18 -17.68 -10.44
CA VAL A 100 11.80 -18.64 -9.52
C VAL A 100 10.96 -19.92 -9.40
N ALA A 101 9.63 -19.80 -9.33
CA ALA A 101 8.76 -20.92 -8.98
C ALA A 101 8.21 -21.73 -10.16
N VAL A 102 8.05 -21.12 -11.34
CA VAL A 102 7.33 -21.74 -12.47
C VAL A 102 8.20 -21.85 -13.71
N ALA A 103 8.87 -20.78 -14.11
CA ALA A 103 9.64 -20.72 -15.35
C ALA A 103 10.93 -19.95 -15.13
N ARG A 104 12.11 -20.51 -15.43
CA ARG A 104 13.40 -19.83 -15.23
C ARG A 104 13.56 -18.60 -16.13
N LEU A 105 13.16 -17.44 -15.61
CA LEU A 105 13.21 -16.15 -16.31
C LEU A 105 14.55 -15.44 -16.07
N PRO A 106 15.01 -14.60 -17.00
CA PRO A 106 16.20 -13.79 -16.75
C PRO A 106 15.96 -12.82 -15.58
N LEU A 107 16.95 -12.68 -14.70
CA LEU A 107 16.91 -11.77 -13.55
C LEU A 107 15.76 -12.04 -12.55
N ASP A 108 15.21 -13.26 -12.52
CA ASP A 108 14.11 -13.63 -11.63
C ASP A 108 14.43 -13.38 -10.14
N THR A 109 15.57 -13.88 -9.68
CA THR A 109 16.07 -13.78 -8.30
C THR A 109 16.43 -12.36 -7.93
N TRP A 110 17.08 -11.64 -8.85
CA TRP A 110 17.43 -10.22 -8.67
C TRP A 110 16.19 -9.34 -8.57
N THR A 111 15.18 -9.60 -9.41
CA THR A 111 13.93 -8.85 -9.40
C THR A 111 13.17 -9.09 -8.10
N LEU A 112 13.05 -10.35 -7.69
CA LEU A 112 12.39 -10.71 -6.44
C LEU A 112 13.09 -10.10 -5.23
N ALA A 113 14.42 -10.11 -5.19
CA ALA A 113 15.18 -9.54 -4.08
C ALA A 113 15.03 -8.02 -4.00
N PHE A 114 14.95 -7.38 -5.17
CA PHE A 114 14.69 -5.95 -5.25
C PHE A 114 13.29 -5.59 -4.71
N THR A 115 12.27 -6.44 -4.92
CA THR A 115 10.91 -6.11 -4.49
C THR A 115 10.69 -6.22 -3.00
N ASP A 116 11.53 -6.96 -2.26
CA ASP A 116 11.42 -7.06 -0.79
C ASP A 116 11.56 -5.71 -0.09
N MET A 117 12.25 -4.72 -0.66
CA MET A 117 12.30 -3.38 -0.07
C MET A 117 11.11 -2.48 -0.46
N LEU A 118 10.30 -2.84 -1.47
CA LEU A 118 9.30 -1.95 -2.09
C LEU A 118 8.06 -1.73 -1.24
N TRP A 119 7.84 -2.51 -0.18
CA TRP A 119 6.76 -2.23 0.78
C TRP A 119 7.10 -1.05 1.71
N VAL A 120 8.39 -0.73 1.90
CA VAL A 120 8.82 0.34 2.82
C VAL A 120 8.42 1.73 2.31
N PRO A 121 8.73 2.14 1.05
CA PRO A 121 8.39 3.47 0.58
C PRO A 121 6.90 3.82 0.67
N PRO A 122 5.93 3.00 0.21
CA PRO A 122 4.53 3.40 0.23
C PRO A 122 3.98 3.51 1.65
N ILE A 123 4.41 2.67 2.59
CA ILE A 123 4.04 2.80 4.01
C ILE A 123 4.62 4.06 4.61
N GLY A 124 5.90 4.36 4.33
CA GLY A 124 6.52 5.57 4.84
C GLY A 124 5.90 6.83 4.25
N LEU A 125 5.60 6.87 2.94
CA LEU A 125 4.89 7.98 2.31
C LEU A 125 3.49 8.18 2.93
N MET A 126 2.78 7.08 3.18
CA MET A 126 1.45 7.10 3.81
C MET A 126 1.51 7.57 5.27
N GLY A 127 2.42 7.01 6.07
CA GLY A 127 2.53 7.27 7.50
C GLY A 127 3.28 8.54 7.87
N THR A 128 4.13 9.08 6.98
CA THR A 128 4.98 10.24 7.29
C THR A 128 4.62 11.46 6.45
N PHE A 129 4.80 11.39 5.13
CA PHE A 129 4.66 12.55 4.23
C PHE A 129 3.21 12.98 4.06
N THR A 130 2.28 12.03 3.98
CA THR A 130 0.85 12.33 3.93
C THR A 130 0.41 13.10 5.17
N LEU A 131 0.84 12.68 6.37
CA LEU A 131 0.51 13.40 7.61
C LEU A 131 1.22 14.78 7.70
N LEU A 132 2.47 14.88 7.21
CA LEU A 132 3.24 16.13 7.26
C LEU A 132 2.68 17.21 6.35
N LEU A 133 2.18 16.84 5.17
CA LEU A 133 1.75 17.76 4.13
C LEU A 133 0.24 18.04 4.18
N PHE A 134 -0.54 17.19 4.86
CA PHE A 134 -1.98 17.37 5.00
C PHE A 134 -2.37 18.62 5.80
N PRO A 135 -3.41 19.37 5.37
CA PRO A 135 -4.28 19.16 4.19
C PRO A 135 -3.83 19.88 2.90
N ASP A 136 -3.02 20.92 3.01
CA ASP A 136 -2.79 21.86 1.90
C ASP A 136 -1.60 21.49 1.00
N GLY A 137 -0.94 20.36 1.24
CA GLY A 137 0.23 19.92 0.48
C GLY A 137 1.52 20.65 0.83
N HIS A 138 1.53 21.44 1.91
CA HIS A 138 2.68 22.25 2.35
C HIS A 138 3.10 21.86 3.76
N LEU A 139 4.36 22.08 4.13
CA LEU A 139 4.86 21.82 5.48
C LEU A 139 4.39 22.88 6.49
N PRO A 140 4.23 22.55 7.80
CA PRO A 140 3.65 23.47 8.78
C PRO A 140 4.52 24.70 9.08
N SER A 141 5.84 24.57 8.95
CA SER A 141 6.81 25.69 9.05
C SER A 141 8.17 25.27 8.47
N PRO A 142 9.07 26.21 8.14
CA PRO A 142 10.36 25.89 7.50
C PRO A 142 11.22 24.87 8.26
N ARG A 143 11.16 24.87 9.60
CA ARG A 143 11.86 23.89 10.46
C ARG A 143 11.44 22.43 10.22
N TRP A 144 10.21 22.19 9.76
CA TRP A 144 9.74 20.84 9.44
C TRP A 144 10.38 20.30 8.15
N ARG A 145 11.06 21.14 7.36
CA ARG A 145 11.85 20.65 6.22
C ARG A 145 12.97 19.72 6.67
N TRP A 146 13.63 20.04 7.79
CA TRP A 146 14.64 19.16 8.38
C TRP A 146 14.05 17.83 8.82
N PHE A 147 12.88 17.85 9.46
CA PHE A 147 12.20 16.62 9.84
C PHE A 147 11.78 15.79 8.62
N ALA A 148 11.25 16.43 7.57
CA ALA A 148 10.92 15.75 6.31
C ALA A 148 12.17 15.12 5.65
N TRP A 149 13.32 15.81 5.69
CA TRP A 149 14.60 15.25 5.24
C TRP A 149 15.01 14.04 6.06
N VAL A 150 14.92 14.12 7.40
CA VAL A 150 15.21 12.98 8.28
C VAL A 150 14.29 11.80 7.96
N CYS A 151 12.98 12.01 7.82
CA CYS A 151 12.04 10.96 7.42
C CYS A 151 12.40 10.37 6.05
N GLY A 152 12.80 11.19 5.07
CA GLY A 152 13.24 10.73 3.76
C GLY A 152 14.52 9.89 3.83
N VAL A 153 15.51 10.31 4.63
CA VAL A 153 16.75 9.56 4.84
C VAL A 153 16.45 8.24 5.55
N VAL A 154 15.64 8.24 6.61
CA VAL A 154 15.23 7.02 7.31
C VAL A 154 14.50 6.07 6.35
N LEU A 155 13.65 6.59 5.46
CA LEU A 155 12.95 5.79 4.47
C LEU A 155 13.91 5.09 3.51
N VAL A 156 14.87 5.84 2.96
CA VAL A 156 15.89 5.29 2.05
C VAL A 156 16.77 4.27 2.79
N LEU A 157 17.24 4.60 3.99
CA LEU A 157 18.07 3.70 4.78
C LEU A 157 17.32 2.43 5.18
N ALA A 158 16.05 2.54 5.54
CA ALA A 158 15.20 1.38 5.84
C ALA A 158 15.02 0.50 4.60
N SER A 159 14.69 1.08 3.44
CA SER A 159 14.59 0.33 2.18
C SER A 159 15.90 -0.39 1.82
N VAL A 160 17.03 0.31 1.89
CA VAL A 160 18.35 -0.28 1.61
C VAL A 160 18.68 -1.37 2.64
N SER A 161 18.34 -1.18 3.92
CA SER A 161 18.59 -2.18 4.97
C SER A 161 17.84 -3.48 4.74
N ILE A 162 16.60 -3.42 4.21
CA ILE A 162 15.84 -4.62 3.84
C ILE A 162 16.49 -5.30 2.63
N LEU A 163 16.86 -4.52 1.60
CA LEU A 163 17.46 -5.04 0.38
C LEU A 163 18.74 -5.84 0.64
N VAL A 164 19.64 -5.34 1.50
CA VAL A 164 20.97 -5.95 1.73
C VAL A 164 21.07 -6.78 3.00
N GLY A 165 20.13 -6.63 3.93
CA GLY A 165 20.24 -7.21 5.26
C GLY A 165 19.76 -8.65 5.37
N ALA A 166 18.80 -9.07 4.53
CA ALA A 166 18.26 -10.42 4.57
C ALA A 166 19.17 -11.40 3.81
N PRO A 167 19.67 -12.49 4.44
CA PRO A 167 20.58 -13.44 3.77
C PRO A 167 19.86 -14.34 2.77
N THR A 168 18.58 -14.64 3.02
CA THR A 168 17.75 -15.49 2.16
C THR A 168 16.41 -14.84 1.89
N MET A 169 15.74 -15.32 0.85
CA MET A 169 14.45 -14.83 0.37
C MET A 169 13.27 -15.47 1.15
N ALA A 170 13.47 -15.68 2.45
CA ALA A 170 12.51 -16.36 3.31
C ALA A 170 11.19 -15.59 3.41
N ASP A 171 11.25 -14.26 3.47
CA ASP A 171 10.07 -13.40 3.60
C ASP A 171 9.17 -13.44 2.35
N SER A 172 9.78 -13.59 1.17
CA SER A 172 9.09 -13.76 -0.12
C SER A 172 8.64 -15.22 -0.38
N GLY A 173 8.80 -16.13 0.59
CA GLY A 173 8.35 -17.53 0.49
C GLY A 173 9.36 -18.50 -0.14
N PHE A 174 10.63 -18.09 -0.27
CA PHE A 174 11.71 -18.88 -0.83
C PHE A 174 12.91 -18.97 0.15
N PRO A 175 12.77 -19.68 1.28
CA PRO A 175 13.80 -19.71 2.32
C PRO A 175 15.13 -20.33 1.89
N ASN A 176 15.11 -21.16 0.84
CA ASN A 176 16.28 -21.84 0.29
C ASN A 176 16.95 -21.05 -0.86
N VAL A 177 16.43 -19.89 -1.21
CA VAL A 177 16.99 -19.04 -2.26
C VAL A 177 17.80 -17.93 -1.59
N GLU A 178 19.08 -17.83 -1.94
CA GLU A 178 19.96 -16.78 -1.45
C GLU A 178 19.58 -15.42 -2.03
N ASN A 179 19.66 -14.38 -1.21
CA ASN A 179 19.47 -13.02 -1.68
C ASN A 179 20.75 -12.52 -2.38
N PRO A 180 20.73 -12.21 -3.69
CA PRO A 180 21.91 -11.74 -4.42
C PRO A 180 22.44 -10.37 -3.96
N PHE A 181 21.63 -9.58 -3.25
CA PHE A 181 22.03 -8.30 -2.66
C PHE A 181 22.51 -8.44 -1.20
N ALA A 182 22.49 -9.65 -0.63
CA ALA A 182 22.85 -9.85 0.77
C ALA A 182 24.30 -9.45 1.05
N ILE A 183 24.48 -8.61 2.06
CA ILE A 183 25.78 -8.27 2.61
C ILE A 183 25.73 -8.63 4.09
N PRO A 184 26.23 -9.82 4.50
CA PRO A 184 26.13 -10.29 5.90
C PRO A 184 26.67 -9.29 6.92
N ALA A 185 27.71 -8.54 6.56
CA ALA A 185 28.28 -7.49 7.42
C ALA A 185 27.32 -6.33 7.72
N LEU A 186 26.24 -6.17 6.94
CA LEU A 186 25.24 -5.10 7.06
C LEU A 186 23.90 -5.56 7.63
N GLU A 187 23.79 -6.81 8.10
CA GLU A 187 22.56 -7.33 8.72
C GLU A 187 22.07 -6.45 9.88
N PHE A 188 23.00 -5.87 10.66
CA PHE A 188 22.69 -4.94 11.75
C PHE A 188 21.91 -3.69 11.30
N LEU A 189 21.95 -3.32 10.01
CA LEU A 189 21.18 -2.19 9.49
C LEU A 189 19.68 -2.43 9.55
N GLN A 190 19.21 -3.69 9.62
CA GLN A 190 17.79 -3.98 9.79
C GLN A 190 17.21 -3.37 11.08
N LEU A 191 18.05 -3.11 12.09
CA LEU A 191 17.65 -2.39 13.31
C LEU A 191 17.14 -0.97 13.01
N LEU A 192 17.51 -0.37 11.87
CA LEU A 192 17.03 0.95 11.45
C LEU A 192 15.52 0.97 11.19
N ILE A 193 14.89 -0.18 10.97
CA ILE A 193 13.44 -0.27 10.83
C ILE A 193 12.69 0.22 12.08
N VAL A 194 13.34 0.16 13.24
CA VAL A 194 12.81 0.68 14.51
C VAL A 194 12.63 2.20 14.48
N LEU A 195 13.32 2.92 13.58
CA LEU A 195 13.15 4.36 13.40
C LEU A 195 11.83 4.71 12.71
N PHE A 196 11.24 3.78 11.97
CA PHE A 196 10.04 4.03 11.14
C PHE A 196 8.81 4.44 11.97
N PRO A 197 8.46 3.75 13.07
CA PRO A 197 7.38 4.20 13.96
C PRO A 197 7.64 5.58 14.56
N PHE A 198 8.88 5.93 14.90
CA PHE A 198 9.21 7.26 15.43
C PHE A 198 9.00 8.36 14.40
N CYS A 199 9.32 8.12 13.13
CA CYS A 199 9.01 9.04 12.04
C CYS A 199 7.49 9.26 11.90
N ILE A 200 6.70 8.19 11.97
CA ILE A 200 5.21 8.27 11.91
C ILE A 200 4.68 9.07 13.11
N LEU A 201 5.17 8.79 14.33
CA LEU A 201 4.78 9.52 15.54
C LEU A 201 5.16 11.01 15.48
N GLY A 202 6.36 11.32 14.99
CA GLY A 202 6.78 12.70 14.78
C GLY A 202 5.94 13.43 13.72
N SER A 203 5.56 12.74 12.64
CA SER A 203 4.62 13.26 11.65
C SER A 203 3.22 13.47 12.23
N ALA A 204 2.73 12.57 13.08
CA ALA A 204 1.46 12.74 13.80
C ALA A 204 1.49 13.96 14.75
N ALA A 205 2.63 14.23 15.40
CA ALA A 205 2.80 15.44 16.21
C ALA A 205 2.64 16.72 15.37
N SER A 206 3.00 16.70 14.09
CA SER A 206 2.77 17.83 13.18
C SER A 206 1.28 18.13 12.99
N LEU A 207 0.43 17.10 12.92
CA LEU A 207 -1.03 17.24 12.84
C LEU A 207 -1.59 17.85 14.12
N VAL A 208 -1.08 17.46 15.29
CA VAL A 208 -1.48 18.04 16.59
C VAL A 208 -1.13 19.53 16.65
N VAL A 209 0.06 19.92 16.19
CA VAL A 209 0.48 21.33 16.14
C VAL A 209 -0.45 22.14 15.23
N ARG A 210 -0.84 21.61 14.06
CA ARG A 210 -1.81 22.26 13.16
C ARG A 210 -3.20 22.33 13.78
N TYR A 211 -3.66 21.25 14.39
CA TYR A 211 -4.97 21.17 15.03
C TYR A 211 -5.15 22.22 16.13
N ARG A 212 -4.08 22.54 16.87
CA ARG A 212 -4.11 23.61 17.89
C ARG A 212 -4.20 25.02 17.29
N ARG A 213 -3.79 25.21 16.03
CA ARG A 213 -3.76 26.50 15.33
C ARG A 213 -4.95 26.69 14.40
N SER A 214 -5.57 25.62 13.93
CA SER A 214 -6.66 25.66 12.95
C SER A 214 -8.02 25.95 13.58
N ARG A 215 -8.88 26.62 12.81
CA ARG A 215 -10.28 26.92 13.16
C ARG A 215 -11.19 26.56 11.98
N GLY A 216 -12.45 26.24 12.27
CA GLY A 216 -13.45 25.92 11.24
C GLY A 216 -13.11 24.65 10.45
N VAL A 217 -13.21 24.75 9.12
CA VAL A 217 -13.19 23.62 8.17
C VAL A 217 -11.90 22.79 8.23
N GLU A 218 -10.73 23.44 8.35
CA GLU A 218 -9.43 22.75 8.44
C GLU A 218 -9.35 21.83 9.66
N ARG A 219 -10.00 22.22 10.77
CA ARG A 219 -10.01 21.42 12.00
C ARG A 219 -10.80 20.12 11.81
N ASP A 220 -11.87 20.14 11.02
CA ASP A 220 -12.67 18.95 10.75
C ASP A 220 -11.97 18.00 9.76
N GLN A 221 -11.22 18.54 8.78
CA GLN A 221 -10.34 17.76 7.92
C GLN A 221 -9.28 16.99 8.73
N LEU A 222 -8.63 17.67 9.68
CA LEU A 222 -7.63 17.05 10.56
C LEU A 222 -8.23 15.98 11.46
N LYS A 223 -9.44 16.19 12.00
CA LYS A 223 -10.12 15.17 12.82
C LYS A 223 -10.43 13.91 12.00
N LEU A 224 -10.92 14.07 10.77
CA LEU A 224 -11.29 12.94 9.93
C LEU A 224 -10.07 12.08 9.60
N LEU A 225 -8.95 12.71 9.21
CA LEU A 225 -7.71 12.00 8.96
C LEU A 225 -7.14 11.38 10.23
N ALA A 226 -7.13 12.11 11.35
CA ALA A 226 -6.63 11.60 12.63
C ALA A 226 -7.44 10.39 13.11
N PHE A 227 -8.77 10.41 12.92
CA PHE A 227 -9.64 9.28 13.26
C PHE A 227 -9.34 8.07 12.38
N ALA A 228 -9.24 8.25 11.06
CA ALA A 228 -8.88 7.17 10.14
C ALA A 228 -7.50 6.57 10.46
N ALA A 229 -6.49 7.42 10.66
CA ALA A 229 -5.14 7.00 11.02
C ALA A 229 -5.10 6.26 12.38
N ALA A 230 -5.82 6.77 13.39
CA ALA A 230 -5.92 6.12 14.69
C ALA A 230 -6.63 4.76 14.60
N ALA A 231 -7.68 4.65 13.80
CA ALA A 231 -8.40 3.39 13.58
C ALA A 231 -7.48 2.34 12.93
N VAL A 232 -6.71 2.73 11.91
CA VAL A 232 -5.72 1.87 11.25
C VAL A 232 -4.58 1.47 12.22
N ALA A 233 -4.05 2.42 12.99
CA ALA A 233 -2.99 2.14 13.94
C ALA A 233 -3.45 1.20 15.07
N ALA A 234 -4.66 1.40 15.59
CA ALA A 234 -5.25 0.56 16.61
C ALA A 234 -5.53 -0.86 16.09
N SER A 235 -6.11 -0.99 14.88
CA SER A 235 -6.38 -2.29 14.27
C SER A 235 -5.09 -3.06 14.02
N TYR A 236 -4.05 -2.39 13.52
CA TYR A 236 -2.72 -2.98 13.31
C TYR A 236 -2.07 -3.40 14.63
N LEU A 237 -2.12 -2.57 15.67
CA LEU A 237 -1.58 -2.91 16.99
C LEU A 237 -2.26 -4.14 17.58
N VAL A 238 -3.59 -4.24 17.48
CA VAL A 238 -4.34 -5.42 17.94
C VAL A 238 -3.86 -6.68 17.21
N ILE A 239 -3.74 -6.63 15.88
CA ILE A 239 -3.24 -7.79 15.11
C ILE A 239 -1.80 -8.13 15.45
N LEU A 240 -0.94 -7.14 15.61
CA LEU A 240 0.46 -7.34 16.00
C LEU A 240 0.52 -8.09 17.34
N LEU A 241 -0.23 -7.64 18.34
CA LEU A 241 -0.30 -8.28 19.65
C LEU A 241 -0.88 -9.71 19.59
N LEU A 242 -1.93 -9.92 18.80
CA LEU A 242 -2.53 -11.25 18.60
C LEU A 242 -1.60 -12.20 17.81
N SER A 243 -0.65 -11.66 17.06
CA SER A 243 0.36 -12.43 16.33
C SER A 243 1.57 -12.79 17.21
N ILE A 244 1.70 -12.21 18.42
CA ILE A 244 2.76 -12.57 19.37
C ILE A 244 2.49 -13.99 19.87
N GLY A 245 3.28 -14.95 19.39
CA GLY A 245 3.16 -16.37 19.72
C GLY A 245 2.60 -17.25 18.60
N SER A 246 2.14 -16.67 17.48
CA SER A 246 1.80 -17.44 16.28
C SER A 246 3.04 -17.65 15.41
N THR A 247 3.51 -18.89 15.27
CA THR A 247 4.56 -19.27 14.31
C THR A 247 3.96 -19.53 12.93
N SER A 248 4.72 -19.22 11.86
CA SER A 248 4.36 -19.22 10.42
C SER A 248 3.82 -20.52 9.82
N GLY A 249 3.69 -21.59 10.63
CA GLY A 249 3.09 -22.87 10.23
C GLY A 249 1.79 -23.25 10.97
N ASN A 250 1.31 -22.45 11.94
CA ASN A 250 0.11 -22.76 12.74
C ASN A 250 -0.80 -21.55 12.96
N THR A 251 -0.82 -20.61 12.00
CA THR A 251 -1.67 -19.42 12.07
C THR A 251 -3.14 -19.83 11.98
N PRO A 252 -3.97 -19.57 13.01
CA PRO A 252 -5.39 -19.89 12.95
C PRO A 252 -6.09 -19.16 11.79
N GLY A 253 -7.04 -19.81 11.10
CA GLY A 253 -7.73 -19.20 9.96
C GLY A 253 -8.45 -17.88 10.30
N TRP A 254 -8.92 -17.71 11.54
CA TRP A 254 -9.51 -16.45 12.01
C TRP A 254 -8.48 -15.32 12.10
N LEU A 255 -7.21 -15.62 12.42
CA LEU A 255 -6.13 -14.63 12.50
C LEU A 255 -5.71 -14.17 11.09
N GLY A 256 -5.68 -15.09 10.12
CA GLY A 256 -5.47 -14.73 8.71
C GLY A 256 -6.59 -13.85 8.13
N LEU A 257 -7.85 -14.14 8.50
CA LEU A 257 -8.98 -13.26 8.16
C LEU A 257 -8.82 -11.88 8.81
N ALA A 258 -8.43 -11.83 10.08
CA ALA A 258 -8.23 -10.58 10.80
C ALA A 258 -7.08 -9.73 10.22
N GLN A 259 -5.97 -10.35 9.80
CA GLN A 259 -4.89 -9.70 9.04
C GLN A 259 -5.40 -9.11 7.72
N THR A 260 -6.22 -9.86 6.99
CA THR A 260 -6.86 -9.40 5.74
C THR A 260 -7.78 -8.19 5.99
N LEU A 261 -8.54 -8.20 7.09
CA LEU A 261 -9.41 -7.08 7.45
C LEU A 261 -8.62 -5.82 7.83
N VAL A 262 -7.45 -5.95 8.46
CA VAL A 262 -6.58 -4.81 8.74
C VAL A 262 -6.02 -4.19 7.47
N ILE A 263 -5.65 -5.00 6.48
CA ILE A 263 -5.26 -4.50 5.16
C ILE A 263 -6.40 -3.66 4.55
N LEU A 264 -7.64 -4.14 4.61
CA LEU A 264 -8.79 -3.37 4.12
C LEU A 264 -8.93 -2.02 4.84
N SER A 265 -8.56 -1.93 6.12
CA SER A 265 -8.62 -0.68 6.87
C SER A 265 -7.69 0.41 6.32
N PHE A 266 -6.62 0.05 5.59
CA PHE A 266 -5.70 1.04 5.01
C PHE A 266 -6.38 1.92 3.95
N SER A 267 -7.44 1.40 3.32
CA SER A 267 -8.30 2.16 2.39
C SER A 267 -8.99 3.35 3.05
N LEU A 268 -9.16 3.34 4.38
CA LEU A 268 -9.78 4.45 5.11
C LEU A 268 -8.94 5.72 5.03
N ILE A 269 -7.61 5.62 4.91
CA ILE A 269 -6.72 6.78 4.83
C ILE A 269 -6.95 7.60 3.55
N PRO A 270 -6.80 7.05 2.32
CA PRO A 270 -7.05 7.80 1.10
C PRO A 270 -8.51 8.22 0.99
N LEU A 271 -9.47 7.43 1.47
CA LEU A 271 -10.88 7.83 1.48
C LEU A 271 -11.12 9.03 2.41
N ALA A 272 -10.56 9.01 3.62
CA ALA A 272 -10.64 10.13 4.56
C ALA A 272 -9.98 11.40 3.98
N ILE A 273 -8.83 11.25 3.32
CA ILE A 273 -8.14 12.36 2.63
C ILE A 273 -8.99 12.90 1.49
N GLY A 274 -9.53 12.02 0.65
CA GLY A 274 -10.39 12.38 -0.47
C GLY A 274 -11.64 13.12 0.01
N VAL A 275 -12.31 12.61 1.05
CA VAL A 275 -13.44 13.30 1.67
C VAL A 275 -12.98 14.64 2.26
N ALA A 276 -11.89 14.68 3.03
CA ALA A 276 -11.43 15.91 3.66
C ALA A 276 -11.08 17.00 2.64
N ILE A 277 -10.36 16.67 1.57
CA ILE A 277 -9.88 17.66 0.58
C ILE A 277 -10.98 18.00 -0.43
N LEU A 278 -11.73 17.00 -0.91
CA LEU A 278 -12.72 17.22 -1.97
C LEU A 278 -14.06 17.70 -1.43
N ARG A 279 -14.55 17.19 -0.29
CA ARG A 279 -15.87 17.58 0.26
C ARG A 279 -15.89 19.03 0.73
N HIS A 280 -14.79 19.50 1.30
CA HIS A 280 -14.74 20.83 1.92
C HIS A 280 -14.40 21.96 0.95
N GLY A 281 -14.01 21.63 -0.28
CA GLY A 281 -13.83 22.62 -1.35
C GLY A 281 -15.11 23.04 -2.05
N LEU A 282 -16.23 22.30 -1.94
CA LEU A 282 -17.38 22.48 -2.83
C LEU A 282 -18.70 22.05 -2.19
N TYR A 283 -19.57 23.03 -1.92
CA TYR A 283 -21.03 22.85 -1.97
C TYR A 283 -21.54 22.57 -3.42
N GLU A 284 -20.66 22.50 -4.45
CA GLU A 284 -21.04 22.30 -5.87
C GLU A 284 -20.65 20.93 -6.48
N ILE A 285 -20.08 19.96 -5.73
CA ILE A 285 -19.66 18.64 -6.31
C ILE A 285 -20.80 17.63 -6.49
N ASP A 286 -22.01 17.88 -6.02
CA ASP A 286 -23.08 16.87 -6.06
C ASP A 286 -23.40 16.32 -7.47
N LEU A 287 -22.99 17.02 -8.53
CA LEU A 287 -23.16 16.58 -9.92
C LEU A 287 -22.02 15.68 -10.45
N ILE A 288 -20.77 15.90 -10.03
CA ILE A 288 -19.60 15.15 -10.54
C ILE A 288 -19.36 13.88 -9.72
N ILE A 289 -19.53 13.91 -8.39
CA ILE A 289 -19.50 12.68 -7.57
C ILE A 289 -20.60 11.72 -8.02
N ARG A 290 -21.80 12.20 -8.37
CA ARG A 290 -22.85 11.32 -8.89
C ARG A 290 -22.48 10.70 -10.24
N LYS A 291 -21.64 11.36 -11.05
CA LYS A 291 -21.14 10.84 -12.34
C LYS A 291 -19.99 9.85 -12.14
N THR A 292 -18.94 10.20 -11.39
CA THR A 292 -17.80 9.29 -11.15
C THR A 292 -18.11 8.19 -10.16
N ALA A 293 -19.01 8.38 -9.18
CA ALA A 293 -19.49 7.30 -8.31
C ALA A 293 -20.32 6.28 -9.09
N ARG A 294 -21.07 6.68 -10.13
CA ARG A 294 -21.74 5.71 -11.02
C ARG A 294 -20.73 4.84 -11.75
N TYR A 295 -19.65 5.42 -12.25
CA TYR A 295 -18.57 4.66 -12.90
C TYR A 295 -17.73 3.84 -11.90
N ALA A 296 -17.47 4.36 -10.70
CA ALA A 296 -16.76 3.64 -9.64
C ALA A 296 -17.60 2.47 -9.11
N VAL A 297 -18.91 2.66 -8.93
CA VAL A 297 -19.86 1.58 -8.63
C VAL A 297 -19.87 0.57 -9.75
N LEU A 298 -19.90 0.98 -11.03
CA LEU A 298 -19.80 0.06 -12.16
C LEU A 298 -18.50 -0.75 -12.15
N VAL A 299 -17.35 -0.12 -11.86
CA VAL A 299 -16.06 -0.80 -11.78
C VAL A 299 -16.01 -1.75 -10.59
N VAL A 300 -16.48 -1.33 -9.41
CA VAL A 300 -16.58 -2.20 -8.22
C VAL A 300 -17.54 -3.37 -8.47
N LEU A 301 -18.66 -3.12 -9.14
CA LEU A 301 -19.63 -4.15 -9.51
C LEU A 301 -19.05 -5.12 -10.55
N LEU A 302 -18.28 -4.60 -11.51
CA LEU A 302 -17.58 -5.41 -12.50
C LEU A 302 -16.52 -6.29 -11.84
N LEU A 303 -15.71 -5.72 -10.95
CA LEU A 303 -14.69 -6.44 -10.19
C LEU A 303 -15.32 -7.48 -9.24
N SER A 304 -16.42 -7.16 -8.58
CA SER A 304 -17.12 -8.10 -7.70
C SER A 304 -17.80 -9.23 -8.47
N VAL A 305 -18.32 -8.96 -9.68
CA VAL A 305 -18.80 -10.00 -10.60
C VAL A 305 -17.65 -10.89 -11.05
N VAL A 306 -16.49 -10.34 -11.41
CA VAL A 306 -15.31 -11.13 -11.78
C VAL A 306 -14.87 -12.02 -10.61
N VAL A 307 -14.78 -11.47 -9.39
CA VAL A 307 -14.45 -12.22 -8.17
C VAL A 307 -15.47 -13.33 -7.91
N LEU A 308 -16.77 -13.03 -8.02
CA LEU A 308 -17.84 -13.99 -7.81
C LEU A 308 -17.80 -15.13 -8.83
N VAL A 309 -17.56 -14.81 -10.11
CA VAL A 309 -17.41 -15.81 -11.18
C VAL A 309 -16.21 -16.71 -10.92
N LEU A 310 -15.07 -16.15 -10.48
CA LEU A 310 -13.89 -16.92 -10.12
C LEU A 310 -14.12 -17.84 -8.92
N LEU A 311 -14.85 -17.36 -7.90
CA LEU A 311 -15.22 -18.17 -6.74
C LEU A 311 -16.17 -19.32 -7.12
N LEU A 312 -17.19 -19.05 -7.94
CA LEU A 312 -18.13 -20.07 -8.41
C LEU A 312 -17.45 -21.09 -9.32
N ALA A 313 -16.54 -20.65 -10.19
CA ALA A 313 -15.73 -21.54 -11.02
C ALA A 313 -14.80 -22.43 -10.16
N GLY A 314 -14.22 -21.88 -9.09
CA GLY A 314 -13.43 -22.64 -8.12
C GLY A 314 -14.25 -23.70 -7.38
N LEU A 315 -15.46 -23.34 -6.91
CA LEU A 315 -16.38 -24.27 -6.24
C LEU A 315 -16.87 -25.38 -7.17
N ALA A 316 -17.17 -25.04 -8.44
CA ALA A 316 -17.59 -26.02 -9.45
C ALA A 316 -16.45 -26.98 -9.87
N ALA A 317 -15.19 -26.53 -9.81
CA ALA A 317 -14.03 -27.38 -10.07
C ALA A 317 -13.79 -28.39 -8.95
N VAL A 318 -14.01 -28.01 -7.69
CA VAL A 318 -13.89 -28.90 -6.51
C VAL A 318 -15.02 -29.94 -6.46
N GLY A 319 -16.23 -29.58 -6.90
CA GLY A 319 -17.38 -30.49 -6.95
C GLY A 319 -17.33 -31.57 -8.04
N ARG A 320 -16.36 -31.54 -8.96
CA ARG A 320 -16.20 -32.54 -10.03
C ARG A 320 -15.09 -33.57 -9.80
N SER A 321 -14.34 -33.43 -8.71
CA SER A 321 -13.24 -34.33 -8.32
C SER A 321 -13.62 -35.30 -7.19
N GLY A 322 -14.91 -35.46 -6.89
CA GLY A 322 -15.45 -36.40 -5.90
C GLY A 322 -16.40 -37.41 -6.54
#